data_AF-A0AA48H4U6-F1
#
_entry.id   AF-A0AA48H4U6-F1
#
_cell.length_a   1.000
_cell.length_b   1.000
_cell.length_c   1.000
_cell.angle_alpha   90.00
_cell.angle_beta   90.00
_cell.angle_gamma   90.00
#
_symmetry.space_group_name_H-M   'P 1'
#
loop_
_entity.id
_entity.type
_entity.pdbx_description
1 polymer ?
#
loop_
_entity_poly.entity_id
_entity_poly.type
_entity_poly.pdbx_seq_one_letter_code
_entity_poly.pdbx_strand_id
1 'polypeptide(L)'
;MDLALRIVLRLEPQEGDPSIEEIAKAIERPARPLYIGRKPCLPTGQIMQGWVTGKDAFSALVAAAPIEKPLRAVWPEGSGPGTEPIADQTIRLTDVRNWSTGIHAGSRNVVEGWVHPSRPRP
;
A
#
# COMPACT_ATOMS: atom_id res chain seq x y z
N MET A 1 -2.17 -18.46 -11.83
CA MET A 1 -3.15 -17.67 -11.06
C MET A 1 -2.72 -16.23 -11.22
N ASP A 2 -3.58 -15.39 -11.78
CA ASP A 2 -3.23 -14.01 -12.13
C ASP A 2 -3.69 -13.09 -11.00
N LEU A 3 -2.80 -12.20 -10.56
CA LEU A 3 -3.08 -11.22 -9.52
C LEU A 3 -2.49 -9.87 -9.92
N ALA A 4 -3.31 -8.84 -9.86
CA ALA A 4 -2.88 -7.45 -9.95
C ALA A 4 -3.20 -6.75 -8.64
N LEU A 5 -2.22 -6.05 -8.06
CA LEU A 5 -2.37 -5.33 -6.80
C LEU A 5 -2.16 -3.85 -7.02
N ARG A 6 -2.99 -3.04 -6.35
CA ARG A 6 -2.78 -1.60 -6.19
C ARG A 6 -2.28 -1.35 -4.78
N ILE A 7 -1.14 -0.68 -4.67
CA ILE A 7 -0.53 -0.32 -3.38
C ILE A 7 -0.41 1.19 -3.33
N VAL A 8 -0.74 1.77 -2.18
CA VAL A 8 -0.38 3.14 -1.84
C VAL A 8 0.63 3.12 -0.70
N LEU A 9 1.63 3.99 -0.79
CA LEU A 9 2.71 4.07 0.18
C LEU A 9 2.73 5.48 0.77
N ARG A 10 2.91 5.55 2.09
CA ARG A 10 3.21 6.78 2.82
C ARG A 10 4.39 6.53 3.75
N LEU A 11 5.05 7.61 4.15
CA LEU A 11 6.02 7.57 5.22
C LEU A 11 5.36 7.98 6.54
N GLU A 12 5.82 7.39 7.64
CA GLU A 12 5.59 8.01 8.95
C GLU A 12 6.48 9.26 9.05
N PRO A 13 6.07 10.29 9.82
CA PRO A 13 6.91 11.45 10.05
C PRO A 13 8.27 11.01 10.63
N GLN A 14 9.34 11.34 9.91
CA GLN A 14 10.71 11.09 10.33
C GLN A 14 11.59 12.27 9.90
N GLU A 15 12.67 12.50 10.64
CA GLU A 15 13.72 13.44 10.24
C GLU A 15 14.74 12.73 9.34
N GLY A 16 15.08 13.36 8.22
CA GLY A 16 16.09 12.89 7.29
C GLY A 16 15.58 11.96 6.18
N ASP A 17 16.54 11.32 5.51
CA ASP A 17 16.31 10.55 4.29
C ASP A 17 15.86 9.10 4.58
N PRO A 18 15.17 8.45 3.62
CA PRO A 18 14.74 9.00 2.34
C PRO A 18 13.37 9.71 2.41
N SER A 19 13.22 10.75 1.59
CA SER A 19 11.93 11.35 1.26
C SER A 19 11.07 10.44 0.39
N ILE A 20 9.75 10.70 0.32
CA ILE A 20 8.83 9.92 -0.51
C ILE A 20 9.16 10.09 -2.01
N GLU A 21 9.62 11.27 -2.42
CA GLU A 21 10.05 11.59 -3.78
C GLU A 21 11.31 10.82 -4.19
N GLU A 22 12.27 10.67 -3.28
CA GLU A 22 13.47 9.87 -3.52
C GLU A 22 13.15 8.39 -3.67
N ILE A 23 12.22 7.86 -2.86
CA ILE A 23 11.72 6.50 -3.01
C ILE A 23 11.07 6.31 -4.38
N ALA A 24 10.19 7.24 -4.79
CA ALA A 24 9.54 7.18 -6.10
C ALA A 24 10.57 7.15 -7.25
N LYS A 25 11.57 8.04 -7.20
CA LYS A 25 12.67 8.08 -8.17
C LYS A 25 13.48 6.78 -8.20
N ALA A 26 13.75 6.19 -7.04
CA ALA A 26 14.47 4.92 -6.94
C ALA A 26 13.65 3.74 -7.49
N ILE A 27 12.33 3.76 -7.38
CA ILE A 27 11.45 2.76 -8.00
C ILE A 27 11.39 2.92 -9.52
N GLU A 28 11.35 4.15 -10.03
CA GLU A 28 11.34 4.44 -11.47
C GLU A 28 12.66 4.10 -12.16
N ARG A 29 13.79 4.32 -11.47
CA ARG A 29 15.14 4.04 -11.97
C ARG A 29 15.92 3.20 -10.96
N PRO A 30 15.60 1.91 -10.83
CA PRO A 30 16.18 1.09 -9.80
C PRO A 30 17.62 0.70 -10.13
N ALA A 31 18.52 0.79 -9.15
CA ALA A 31 19.92 0.37 -9.29
C ALA A 31 20.08 -1.16 -9.47
N ARG A 32 19.02 -1.93 -9.21
CA ARG A 32 18.97 -3.40 -9.31
C ARG A 32 17.63 -3.83 -9.92
N PRO A 33 17.55 -4.98 -10.60
CA PRO A 33 16.28 -5.51 -11.09
C PRO A 33 15.26 -5.68 -9.95
N LEU A 34 14.05 -5.18 -10.14
CA LEU A 34 12.93 -5.34 -9.20
C LEU A 34 12.22 -6.68 -9.46
N TYR A 35 11.74 -7.30 -8.38
CA TYR A 35 10.96 -8.54 -8.42
C TYR A 35 9.97 -8.60 -7.25
N ILE A 36 8.89 -9.37 -7.40
CA ILE A 36 7.82 -9.48 -6.41
C ILE A 36 7.96 -10.81 -5.67
N GLY A 37 8.57 -10.77 -4.49
CA GLY A 37 8.80 -11.93 -3.64
C GLY A 37 9.99 -12.77 -4.07
N ARG A 38 9.90 -13.47 -5.21
CA ARG A 38 10.99 -14.32 -5.75
C ARG A 38 11.61 -13.71 -6.99
N LYS A 39 12.92 -13.91 -7.19
CA LYS A 39 13.68 -13.37 -8.33
C LYS A 39 13.03 -13.58 -9.72
N PRO A 40 12.37 -14.73 -10.02
CA PRO A 40 11.70 -14.93 -11.31
C PRO A 40 10.38 -14.18 -11.48
N CYS A 41 9.79 -13.64 -10.40
CA CYS A 41 8.51 -12.94 -10.43
C CYS A 41 8.71 -11.47 -10.82
N LEU A 42 8.98 -11.23 -12.11
CA LEU A 42 9.19 -9.89 -12.64
C LEU A 42 7.89 -9.08 -12.68
N PRO A 43 7.93 -7.76 -12.41
CA PRO A 43 6.79 -6.88 -12.66
C PRO A 43 6.42 -6.91 -14.15
N THR A 44 5.12 -6.99 -14.46
CA THR A 44 4.61 -6.96 -15.84
C THR A 44 4.52 -5.54 -16.41
N GLY A 45 4.75 -4.51 -15.59
CA GLY A 45 4.73 -3.11 -15.97
C GLY A 45 5.45 -2.22 -14.95
N GLN A 46 5.31 -0.89 -15.10
CA GLN A 46 5.89 0.07 -14.17
C GLN A 46 5.27 -0.08 -12.76
N ILE A 47 6.11 -0.07 -11.72
CA ILE A 47 5.62 -0.17 -10.34
C ILE A 47 5.07 1.19 -9.86
N MET A 48 5.76 2.29 -10.15
CA MET A 48 5.29 3.63 -9.85
C MET A 48 4.20 4.03 -10.86
N GLN A 49 2.97 4.22 -10.37
CA GLN A 49 1.78 4.50 -11.20
C GLN A 49 1.28 5.95 -11.06
N GLY A 50 1.87 6.74 -10.17
CA GLY A 50 1.52 8.15 -9.96
C GLY A 50 1.34 8.53 -8.50
N TRP A 51 0.99 9.80 -8.28
CA TRP A 51 0.79 10.39 -6.95
C TRP A 51 -0.70 10.49 -6.63
N VAL A 52 -1.02 10.32 -5.35
CA VAL A 52 -2.38 10.49 -4.83
C VAL A 52 -2.30 11.15 -3.46
N THR A 53 -3.28 12.00 -3.16
CA THR A 53 -3.44 12.61 -1.85
C THR A 53 -4.69 12.05 -1.18
N GLY A 54 -4.55 11.59 0.05
CA GLY A 54 -5.64 11.13 0.90
C GLY A 54 -5.39 11.54 2.34
N LYS A 55 -6.46 11.61 3.14
CA LYS A 55 -6.35 11.88 4.58
C LYS A 55 -5.64 10.75 5.34
N ASP A 56 -5.70 9.55 4.79
CA ASP A 56 -5.17 8.30 5.35
C ASP A 56 -4.87 7.31 4.20
N ALA A 57 -4.27 6.17 4.53
CA ALA A 57 -3.91 5.16 3.53
C ALA A 57 -5.15 4.60 2.79
N PHE A 58 -6.28 4.45 3.47
CA PHE A 58 -7.51 3.94 2.86
C PHE A 58 -8.07 4.91 1.80
N SER A 59 -8.22 6.18 2.14
CA SER A 59 -8.73 7.21 1.23
C SER A 59 -7.80 7.41 0.03
N ALA A 60 -6.48 7.35 0.24
CA ALA A 60 -5.51 7.35 -0.84
C ALA A 60 -5.67 6.12 -1.75
N LEU A 61 -5.89 4.93 -1.19
CA LEU A 61 -6.12 3.70 -1.95
C LEU A 61 -7.39 3.78 -2.79
N VAL A 62 -8.50 4.27 -2.22
CA VAL A 62 -9.78 4.48 -2.92
C VAL A 62 -9.62 5.48 -4.08
N ALA A 63 -8.86 6.56 -3.87
CA ALA A 63 -8.61 7.56 -4.90
C ALA A 63 -7.67 7.05 -6.01
N ALA A 64 -6.73 6.17 -5.68
CA ALA A 64 -5.80 5.61 -6.65
C ALA A 64 -6.40 4.45 -7.45
N ALA A 65 -7.23 3.60 -6.84
CA ALA A 65 -7.69 2.37 -7.47
C ALA A 65 -8.70 2.65 -8.60
N PRO A 66 -8.63 1.92 -9.73
CA PRO A 66 -9.57 2.07 -10.84
C PRO A 66 -10.79 1.21 -10.51
N ILE A 67 -11.54 1.59 -9.48
CA ILE A 67 -12.55 0.73 -8.87
C ILE A 67 -13.83 0.80 -9.71
N GLU A 68 -13.96 -0.09 -10.69
CA GLU A 68 -15.22 -0.33 -11.39
C GLU A 68 -16.16 -1.25 -10.60
N LYS A 69 -15.58 -2.12 -9.77
CA LYS A 69 -16.26 -3.12 -8.94
C LYS A 69 -15.61 -3.16 -7.57
N PRO A 70 -16.32 -3.56 -6.50
CA PRO A 70 -15.71 -3.71 -5.18
C PRO A 70 -14.47 -4.61 -5.23
N LEU A 71 -13.37 -4.16 -4.62
CA LEU A 71 -12.11 -4.90 -4.55
C LEU A 71 -11.78 -5.24 -3.10
N ARG A 72 -11.16 -6.41 -2.89
CA ARG A 72 -10.53 -6.75 -1.61
C ARG A 72 -9.36 -5.82 -1.35
N ALA A 73 -9.26 -5.32 -0.14
CA ALA A 73 -8.19 -4.43 0.28
C ALA A 73 -7.80 -4.68 1.73
N VAL A 74 -6.58 -4.26 2.05
CA VAL A 74 -6.01 -4.25 3.39
C VAL A 74 -5.45 -2.87 3.67
N TRP A 75 -5.73 -2.31 4.85
CA TRP A 75 -5.21 -1.01 5.28
C TRP A 75 -4.81 -1.03 6.76
N PRO A 76 -3.97 -0.10 7.23
CA PRO A 76 -3.59 -0.01 8.64
C PRO A 76 -4.82 0.19 9.53
N GLU A 77 -4.82 -0.43 10.70
CA GLU A 77 -5.83 -0.15 11.74
C GLU A 77 -5.87 1.36 12.06
N GLY A 78 -7.08 1.91 12.19
CA GLY A 78 -7.29 3.35 12.39
C GLY A 78 -7.31 4.20 11.09
N SER A 79 -7.02 3.62 9.92
CA SER A 79 -7.30 4.24 8.62
C SER A 79 -8.69 3.82 8.09
N GLY A 80 -9.34 4.67 7.30
CA GLY A 80 -10.61 4.34 6.62
C GLY A 80 -11.86 4.74 7.41
N PRO A 81 -13.06 4.46 6.86
CA PRO A 81 -14.30 4.69 7.58
C PRO A 81 -14.30 3.83 8.85
N GLY A 82 -14.60 4.45 10.00
CA GLY A 82 -14.85 3.72 11.25
C GLY A 82 -15.85 2.59 11.01
N THR A 83 -15.73 1.52 11.79
CA THR A 83 -16.29 0.18 11.53
C THR A 83 -17.72 0.17 10.98
N GLU A 84 -17.87 -0.71 9.98
CA GLU A 84 -19.07 -1.11 9.22
C GLU A 84 -19.58 -0.13 8.13
N PRO A 85 -19.94 -0.63 6.93
CA PRO A 85 -19.98 -2.04 6.46
C PRO A 85 -18.76 -2.46 5.61
N ILE A 86 -17.63 -1.74 5.69
CA ILE A 86 -16.48 -1.90 4.78
C ILE A 86 -15.40 -2.83 5.33
N ALA A 87 -15.32 -3.03 6.65
CA ALA A 87 -14.32 -3.86 7.32
C ALA A 87 -14.86 -5.26 7.65
N ASP A 88 -14.15 -6.31 7.22
CA ASP A 88 -14.52 -7.71 7.47
C ASP A 88 -13.83 -8.26 8.72
N GLN A 89 -12.52 -8.02 8.87
CA GLN A 89 -11.74 -8.51 10.01
C GLN A 89 -10.47 -7.68 10.26
N THR A 90 -10.00 -7.69 11.51
CA THR A 90 -8.67 -7.18 11.88
C THR A 90 -7.68 -8.35 11.97
N ILE A 91 -6.55 -8.22 11.28
CA ILE A 91 -5.48 -9.22 11.21
C ILE A 91 -4.22 -8.64 11.85
N ARG A 92 -3.55 -9.44 12.68
CA ARG A 92 -2.23 -9.12 13.20
C ARG A 92 -1.14 -9.68 12.30
N LEU A 93 -0.38 -8.81 11.62
CA LEU A 93 0.74 -9.18 10.76
C LEU A 93 2.07 -9.03 11.51
N THR A 94 2.95 -10.03 11.41
CA THR A 94 4.31 -10.03 11.98
C THR A 94 5.36 -9.59 10.94
N ASP A 95 5.03 -8.58 10.14
CA ASP A 95 5.83 -8.09 9.01
C ASP A 95 6.66 -6.84 9.32
N VAL A 96 6.65 -6.36 10.57
CA VAL A 96 7.44 -5.20 10.99
C VAL A 96 8.92 -5.58 11.10
N ARG A 97 9.78 -4.79 10.47
CA ARG A 97 11.22 -5.02 10.40
C ARG A 97 12.01 -3.79 10.84
N ASN A 98 13.04 -4.02 11.64
CA ASN A 98 14.09 -3.03 11.85
C ASN A 98 15.07 -3.13 10.67
N TRP A 99 15.07 -2.12 9.81
CA TRP A 99 15.89 -2.13 8.60
C TRP A 99 17.38 -1.90 8.85
N SER A 100 17.77 -1.26 9.95
CA SER A 100 19.19 -1.03 10.26
C SER A 100 19.87 -2.31 10.76
N THR A 101 19.15 -3.12 11.55
CA THR A 101 19.67 -4.40 12.07
C THR A 101 19.26 -5.60 11.22
N GLY A 102 18.25 -5.44 10.37
CA GLY A 102 17.69 -6.50 9.54
C GLY A 102 16.78 -7.50 10.26
N ILE A 103 16.45 -7.25 11.54
CA ILE A 103 15.71 -8.18 12.42
C ILE A 103 14.20 -7.87 12.42
N HIS A 104 13.36 -8.89 12.62
CA HIS A 104 11.93 -8.70 12.89
C HIS A 104 11.73 -7.87 14.16
N ALA A 105 10.94 -6.80 14.05
CA ALA A 105 10.78 -5.79 15.11
C ALA A 105 9.38 -5.76 15.72
N GLY A 106 8.51 -6.71 15.35
CA GLY A 106 7.21 -6.87 16.00
C GLY A 106 6.09 -7.15 15.00
N SER A 107 4.93 -6.57 15.29
CA SER A 107 3.70 -6.82 14.55
C SER A 107 2.87 -5.54 14.44
N ARG A 108 2.05 -5.46 13.40
CA ARG A 108 1.04 -4.40 13.24
C ARG A 108 -0.34 -5.01 12.99
N ASN A 109 -1.38 -4.28 13.38
CA ASN A 109 -2.74 -4.62 13.03
C ASN A 109 -3.10 -3.98 11.70
N VAL A 110 -3.79 -4.74 10.85
CA VAL A 110 -4.37 -4.26 9.61
C VAL A 110 -5.84 -4.67 9.58
N VAL A 111 -6.66 -3.86 8.95
CA VAL A 111 -8.05 -4.18 8.64
C VAL A 111 -8.09 -4.71 7.22
N GLU A 112 -8.77 -5.84 7.04
CA GLU A 112 -9.11 -6.39 5.74
C GLU A 112 -10.60 -6.13 5.47
N GLY A 113 -10.93 -5.78 4.23
CA GLY A 113 -12.31 -5.56 3.83
C GLY A 113 -12.42 -5.19 2.35
N TRP A 114 -13.40 -4.35 2.03
CA TRP A 114 -13.77 -4.00 0.67
C TRP A 114 -13.61 -2.51 0.38
N VAL A 115 -12.94 -2.17 -0.72
CA VAL A 115 -12.98 -0.81 -1.28
C VAL A 115 -14.00 -0.76 -2.42
N HIS A 116 -14.90 0.21 -2.36
CA HIS A 116 -15.96 0.41 -3.33
C HIS A 116 -15.61 1.56 -4.30
N PRO A 117 -16.22 1.59 -5.51
CA PRO A 117 -16.08 2.70 -6.42
C PRO A 117 -16.33 4.02 -5.70
N SER A 118 -15.42 4.98 -5.83
CA SER A 118 -15.75 6.35 -5.50
C SER A 118 -16.85 6.78 -6.48
N ARG A 119 -18.01 7.20 -5.95
CA ARG A 119 -19.06 7.78 -6.80
C ARG A 119 -18.43 8.97 -7.53
N PRO A 120 -18.51 9.07 -8.87
CA PRO A 120 -17.94 10.21 -9.57
C PRO A 120 -18.53 11.50 -8.98
N ARG A 121 -17.66 12.48 -8.70
CA ARG A 121 -18.14 13.83 -8.37
C ARG A 121 -18.89 14.38 -9.59
N PRO A 122 -20.07 15.01 -9.40
CA PRO A 122 -20.81 15.63 -10.48
C PRO A 122 -20.04 16.78 -11.12
#